data_AF-A0A9E2MFR7-F1
#
_entry.id   AF-A0A9E2MFR7-F1
#
_cell.length_a   1.000
_cell.length_b   1.000
_cell.length_c   1.000
_cell.angle_alpha   90.00
_cell.angle_beta   90.00
_cell.angle_gamma   90.00
#
_symmetry.space_group_name_H-M   'P 1'
#
loop_
_entity.id
_entity.type
_entity.pdbx_description
1 polymer ?
#
loop_
_entity_poly.entity_id
_entity_poly.type
_entity_poly.pdbx_seq_one_letter_code
_entity_poly.pdbx_strand_id
1 'polypeptide(L)'
;VWGIMTAFQSLGHVEQATIAMVAPGISEALVATAMGLFAAIPAVIAYNRYANSVDRVLGRYEAFREEFLSLLFRQLNQRRED
;
A
#
# COMPACT_ATOMS: atom_id res chain seq x y z
N VAL A 1 -18.88 3.53 -5.60
CA VAL A 1 -19.91 4.60 -5.44
C VAL A 1 -20.87 4.67 -6.62
N TRP A 2 -20.38 4.51 -7.86
CA TRP A 2 -21.18 4.50 -9.09
C TRP A 2 -22.48 3.66 -9.02
N GLY A 3 -22.40 2.39 -8.61
CA GLY A 3 -23.58 1.51 -8.55
C GLY A 3 -24.70 1.99 -7.62
N ILE A 4 -24.34 2.61 -6.49
CA ILE A 4 -25.33 3.23 -5.58
C ILE A 4 -25.93 4.47 -6.23
N MET A 5 -25.12 5.33 -6.86
CA MET A 5 -25.61 6.53 -7.55
C MET A 5 -26.59 6.18 -8.67
N THR A 6 -26.28 5.18 -9.49
CA THR A 6 -27.17 4.72 -10.57
C THR A 6 -28.48 4.15 -10.02
N ALA A 7 -28.43 3.37 -8.92
CA ALA A 7 -29.63 2.85 -8.27
C ALA A 7 -30.54 3.95 -7.73
N PHE A 8 -29.99 5.01 -7.12
CA PHE A 8 -30.79 6.14 -6.64
C PHE A 8 -31.31 7.05 -7.76
N GLN A 9 -30.54 7.23 -8.84
CA GLN A 9 -31.00 7.96 -10.04
C GLN A 9 -32.20 7.27 -10.69
N SER A 10 -32.20 5.94 -10.77
CA SER A 10 -33.36 5.20 -11.29
C SER A 10 -34.61 5.35 -10.44
N LEU A 11 -34.50 5.59 -9.12
CA LEU A 11 -35.65 5.90 -8.27
C LEU A 11 -36.18 7.32 -8.43
N GLY A 12 -35.30 8.30 -8.66
CA GLY A 12 -35.69 9.70 -8.80
C GLY A 12 -36.55 10.01 -10.03
N HIS A 13 -36.66 9.05 -10.97
CA HIS A 13 -37.41 9.20 -12.22
C HIS A 13 -38.72 8.38 -12.27
N VAL A 14 -39.10 7.68 -11.19
CA VAL A 14 -40.33 6.87 -11.12
C VAL A 14 -41.29 7.39 -10.05
N GLU A 15 -42.58 7.48 -10.37
CA GLU A 15 -43.63 7.95 -9.44
C GLU A 15 -43.86 7.01 -8.25
N GLN A 16 -43.63 5.70 -8.42
CA GLN A 16 -43.75 4.69 -7.37
C GLN A 16 -42.46 3.87 -7.24
N ALA A 17 -41.66 4.22 -6.24
CA ALA A 17 -40.43 3.51 -5.90
C ALA A 17 -40.71 2.19 -5.18
N THR A 18 -40.02 1.11 -5.57
CA THR A 18 -40.05 -0.18 -4.87
C THR A 18 -38.63 -0.63 -4.53
N ILE A 19 -38.47 -1.33 -3.41
CA ILE A 19 -37.17 -1.84 -2.95
C ILE A 19 -36.55 -2.82 -3.98
N ALA A 20 -37.39 -3.56 -4.69
CA ALA A 20 -36.95 -4.49 -5.73
C ALA A 20 -36.19 -3.78 -6.86
N MET A 21 -36.51 -2.52 -7.18
CA MET A 21 -35.84 -1.77 -8.24
C MET A 21 -34.40 -1.35 -7.91
N VAL A 22 -34.04 -1.16 -6.64
CA VAL A 22 -32.68 -0.75 -6.23
C VAL A 22 -31.80 -1.88 -5.74
N ALA A 23 -32.39 -3.02 -5.38
CA ALA A 23 -31.66 -4.15 -4.83
C ALA A 23 -30.46 -4.62 -5.71
N PRO A 24 -30.57 -4.70 -7.06
CA PRO A 24 -29.45 -5.13 -7.89
C PRO A 24 -28.24 -4.18 -7.83
N GLY A 25 -28.45 -2.88 -8.05
CA GLY A 25 -27.34 -1.90 -8.11
C GLY A 25 -26.63 -1.68 -6.77
N ILE A 26 -27.33 -1.86 -5.66
CA ILE A 26 -26.73 -1.83 -4.32
C ILE A 26 -25.88 -3.07 -4.07
N SER A 27 -26.37 -4.26 -4.46
CA SER A 27 -25.62 -5.52 -4.32
C SER A 27 -24.29 -5.47 -5.09
N GLU A 28 -24.31 -5.01 -6.34
CA GLU A 28 -23.10 -4.86 -7.16
C GLU A 28 -22.09 -3.89 -6.55
N ALA A 29 -22.57 -2.78 -5.99
CA ALA A 29 -21.71 -1.80 -5.31
C ALA A 29 -21.05 -2.38 -4.05
N LEU A 30 -21.75 -3.25 -3.31
CA LEU A 30 -21.18 -3.95 -2.15
C LEU A 30 -20.09 -4.94 -2.57
N VAL A 31 -20.31 -5.71 -3.63
CA VAL A 31 -19.30 -6.63 -4.17
C VAL A 31 -18.05 -5.86 -4.63
N ALA A 32 -18.22 -4.73 -5.33
CA ALA A 32 -17.10 -3.89 -5.74
C ALA A 32 -16.28 -3.37 -4.55
N THR A 33 -16.94 -3.03 -3.44
CA THR A 33 -16.28 -2.60 -2.20
C THR A 33 -15.49 -3.74 -1.56
N ALA A 34 -16.08 -4.95 -1.51
CA ALA A 34 -15.41 -6.15 -1.01
C ALA A 34 -14.19 -6.52 -1.86
N MET A 35 -14.27 -6.43 -3.19
CA MET A 35 -13.14 -6.64 -4.08
C MET A 35 -12.02 -5.62 -3.85
N GLY A 36 -12.37 -4.35 -3.61
CA GLY A 36 -11.39 -3.32 -3.27
C GLY A 36 -10.61 -3.65 -1.99
N LEU A 37 -11.29 -4.09 -0.93
CA LEU A 37 -10.63 -4.53 0.31
C LEU A 37 -9.81 -5.80 0.10
N PHE A 38 -10.32 -6.75 -0.67
CA PHE A 38 -9.60 -7.98 -0.99
C PHE A 38 -8.30 -7.70 -1.76
N ALA A 39 -8.29 -6.71 -2.65
CA ALA A 39 -7.06 -6.29 -3.34
C ALA A 39 -6.14 -5.45 -2.44
N ALA A 40 -6.69 -4.54 -1.65
CA ALA A 40 -5.91 -3.58 -0.87
C ALA A 40 -5.16 -4.22 0.32
N ILE A 41 -5.81 -5.11 1.08
CA ILE A 41 -5.22 -5.67 2.31
C ILE A 41 -3.93 -6.48 2.00
N PRO A 42 -3.93 -7.44 1.05
CA PRO A 42 -2.72 -8.18 0.70
C PRO A 42 -1.64 -7.28 0.09
N ALA A 43 -2.02 -6.29 -0.72
CA ALA A 43 -1.09 -5.35 -1.32
C ALA A 43 -0.32 -4.55 -0.24
N VAL A 44 -1.01 -4.07 0.79
CA VAL A 44 -0.39 -3.33 1.89
C VAL A 44 0.50 -4.24 2.74
N ILE A 45 0.11 -5.50 2.98
CA ILE A 45 0.96 -6.48 3.68
C ILE A 45 2.25 -6.73 2.89
N ALA A 46 2.16 -6.93 1.58
CA ALA A 46 3.31 -7.13 0.71
C ALA A 46 4.23 -5.90 0.71
N TYR A 47 3.66 -4.70 0.56
CA TYR A 47 4.40 -3.44 0.64
C TYR A 47 5.19 -3.35 1.94
N ASN A 48 4.54 -3.55 3.09
CA ASN A 48 5.20 -3.48 4.39
C ASN A 48 6.33 -4.53 4.54
N ARG A 49 6.11 -5.74 4.01
CA ARG A 49 7.15 -6.78 4.02
C ARG A 49 8.38 -6.37 3.20
N TYR A 50 8.17 -5.81 2.01
CA TYR A 50 9.27 -5.41 1.15
C TYR A 50 9.98 -4.15 1.67
N ALA A 51 9.24 -3.16 2.18
CA ALA A 51 9.80 -1.99 2.83
C ALA A 51 10.75 -2.38 3.97
N ASN A 52 10.28 -3.23 4.89
CA ASN A 52 11.10 -3.74 5.99
C ASN A 52 12.33 -4.53 5.51
N SER A 53 12.22 -5.22 4.37
CA SER A 53 13.33 -5.97 3.79
C SER A 53 14.39 -5.03 3.20
N VAL A 54 13.96 -3.96 2.54
CA VAL A 54 14.83 -2.92 1.99
C VAL A 54 15.56 -2.18 3.11
N ASP A 55 14.86 -1.77 4.16
CA ASP A 55 15.45 -1.08 5.32
C ASP A 55 16.53 -1.93 5.99
N ARG A 56 16.31 -3.25 6.09
CA ARG A 56 17.32 -4.18 6.62
C ARG A 56 18.58 -4.23 5.76
N VAL A 57 18.43 -4.21 4.43
CA VAL A 57 19.57 -4.20 3.50
C VAL A 57 20.32 -2.87 3.60
N LEU A 58 19.60 -1.74 3.65
CA LEU A 58 20.17 -0.41 3.83
C LEU A 58 20.95 -0.30 5.13
N GLY A 59 20.38 -0.75 6.25
CA GLY A 59 21.07 -0.73 7.54
C GLY A 59 22.36 -1.56 7.55
N ARG A 60 22.39 -2.70 6.86
CA ARG A 60 23.63 -3.49 6.69
C ARG A 60 24.67 -2.76 5.83
N TYR A 61 24.22 -2.09 4.78
CA TYR A 61 25.10 -1.31 3.91
C TYR A 61 25.70 -0.10 4.65
N GLU A 62 24.91 0.58 5.48
CA GLU A 62 25.37 1.68 6.32
C GLU A 62 26.42 1.22 7.34
N ALA A 63 26.16 0.10 8.04
CA ALA A 63 27.13 -0.49 8.97
C ALA A 63 28.44 -0.85 8.26
N PHE A 64 28.37 -1.50 7.10
CA PHE A 64 29.55 -1.83 6.30
C PHE A 64 30.32 -0.57 5.87
N ARG A 65 29.61 0.48 5.44
CA ARG A 65 30.22 1.76 5.05
C ARG A 65 30.98 2.38 6.23
N GLU A 66 30.40 2.39 7.43
CA GLU A 66 31.04 2.93 8.62
C GLU A 66 32.30 2.15 9.02
N GLU A 67 32.23 0.82 9.01
CA GLU A 67 33.40 -0.03 9.27
C GLU A 67 34.51 0.21 8.24
N PHE A 68 34.15 0.29 6.96
CA PHE A 68 35.10 0.55 5.87
C PHE A 68 35.78 1.90 6.03
N LEU A 69 35.03 2.96 6.32
CA LEU A 69 35.59 4.30 6.56
C LEU A 69 36.51 4.31 7.79
N SER A 70 36.12 3.64 8.87
CA SER A 70 36.92 3.51 10.09
C SER A 70 38.28 2.83 9.81
N LEU A 71 38.27 1.75 9.03
CA LEU A 71 39.49 1.05 8.61
C LEU A 71 40.39 1.93 7.73
N LEU A 72 39.81 2.66 6.76
CA LEU A 72 40.57 3.58 5.92
C LEU A 72 41.21 4.70 6.74
N PHE A 73 40.47 5.33 7.67
CA PHE A 73 41.03 6.37 8.53
C PHE A 73 42.18 5.85 9.38
N ARG A 74 42.04 4.64 9.94
CA ARG A 74 43.11 4.01 10.70
C ARG A 74 44.37 3.79 9.86
N GLN A 75 44.24 3.30 8.63
CA GLN A 75 45.38 3.08 7.73
C GLN A 75 46.06 4.39 7.31
N LEU A 76 45.28 5.43 7.01
CA LEU A 76 45.80 6.74 6.66
C LEU A 76 46.56 7.39 7.82
N ASN A 77 46.06 7.26 9.06
CA ASN A 77 46.75 7.77 10.23
C ASN A 77 48.04 6.98 10.53
N GLN A 78 48.02 5.65 10.41
CA GLN A 78 49.22 4.83 10.61
C GLN A 78 50.34 5.18 9.62
N ARG A 79 50.01 5.41 8.34
CA ARG A 79 51.01 5.85 7.33
C ARG A 79 51.56 7.26 7.54
N ARG A 80 50.95 8.06 8.41
CA ARG A 80 51.38 9.44 8.67
C ARG A 80 52.36 9.53 9.84
N GLU A 81 52.46 8.47 10.64
CA GLU A 81 53.38 8.37 11.78
C GLU A 81 54.70 7.65 11.44
N ASP A 82 54.79 7.03 10.25
CA ASP A 82 56.03 6.52 9.62
C ASP A 82 56.68 7.57 8.70
#